data_AF-A0A7C7MEL9-F1
#
_entry.id   AF-A0A7C7MEL9-F1
#
_cell.length_a   1.000
_cell.length_b   1.000
_cell.length_c   1.000
_cell.angle_alpha   90.00
_cell.angle_beta   90.00
_cell.angle_gamma   90.00
#
_symmetry.space_group_name_H-M   'P 1'
#
loop_
_entity.id
_entity.type
_entity.pdbx_description
1 polymer ?
#
loop_
_entity_poly.entity_id
_entity_poly.type
_entity_poly.pdbx_seq_one_letter_code
_entity_poly.pdbx_strand_id
1 'polypeptide(L)'
;MDLMLHSYSKALLKWFTHILVLILLFACDGQTPEEYDQAFKTEFNACVHRSTSKCENLDMDVCNQQAISRCETFLGTKENPMVQ
;
A
#
# COMPACT_ATOMS: atom_id res chain seq x y z
N MET A 1 -0.08 31.75 -43.07
CA MET A 1 0.64 31.52 -41.79
C MET A 1 -0.20 30.74 -40.79
N ASP A 2 -1.54 30.87 -40.82
CA ASP A 2 -2.45 30.18 -39.89
C ASP A 2 -2.43 28.65 -39.91
N LEU A 3 -2.27 28.01 -41.09
CA LEU A 3 -2.22 26.55 -41.16
C LEU A 3 -1.00 25.96 -40.43
N MET A 4 0.15 26.63 -40.55
CA MET A 4 1.40 26.24 -39.90
C MET A 4 1.31 26.43 -38.38
N LEU A 5 0.74 27.56 -37.91
CA LEU A 5 0.56 27.83 -36.48
C LEU A 5 -0.42 26.85 -35.83
N HIS A 6 -1.51 26.52 -36.53
CA HIS A 6 -2.51 25.56 -36.04
C HIS A 6 -1.97 24.13 -36.02
N SER A 7 -1.16 23.75 -37.01
CA SER A 7 -0.45 22.46 -37.02
C SER A 7 0.60 22.37 -35.90
N TYR A 8 1.34 23.45 -35.67
CA TYR A 8 2.36 23.53 -34.62
C TYR A 8 1.75 23.47 -33.23
N SER A 9 0.63 24.16 -33.01
CA SER A 9 -0.16 24.12 -31.77
C SER A 9 -0.68 22.72 -31.45
N LYS A 10 -1.19 21.98 -32.44
CA LYS A 10 -1.64 20.59 -32.28
C LYS A 10 -0.49 19.65 -31.94
N ALA A 11 0.68 19.84 -32.56
CA ALA A 11 1.88 19.05 -32.25
C ALA A 11 2.37 19.30 -30.81
N LEU A 12 2.37 20.56 -30.37
CA LEU A 12 2.72 20.95 -29.00
C LEU A 12 1.76 20.37 -27.97
N LEU A 13 0.45 20.43 -28.23
CA LEU A 13 -0.58 19.84 -27.37
C LEU A 13 -0.44 18.32 -27.27
N LYS A 14 -0.15 17.66 -28.40
CA LYS A 14 0.10 16.21 -28.44
C LYS A 14 1.36 15.83 -27.65
N TRP A 15 2.41 16.64 -27.72
CA TRP A 15 3.63 16.41 -26.96
C TRP A 15 3.42 16.60 -25.45
N PHE A 16 2.70 17.65 -25.07
CA PHE A 16 2.36 17.94 -23.67
C PHE A 16 1.48 16.86 -23.04
N THR A 17 0.48 16.37 -23.79
CA THR A 17 -0.39 15.27 -23.33
C THR A 17 0.40 13.96 -23.16
N HIS A 18 1.35 13.66 -24.05
CA HIS A 18 2.24 12.51 -23.86
C HIS A 18 3.10 12.62 -22.59
N ILE A 19 3.66 13.80 -22.30
CA ILE A 19 4.44 14.03 -21.09
C ILE A 19 3.59 13.87 -19.83
N LEU A 20 2.38 14.42 -19.83
CA LEU A 20 1.44 14.25 -18.71
C LEU A 20 1.08 12.80 -18.46
N VAL A 21 0.81 12.02 -19.52
CA VAL A 21 0.52 10.59 -19.39
C VAL A 21 1.71 9.84 -18.80
N LEU A 22 2.93 10.14 -19.25
CA LEU A 22 4.14 9.52 -18.69
C LEU A 22 4.31 9.85 -17.20
N ILE A 23 4.12 11.11 -16.81
CA ILE A 23 4.20 11.52 -15.40
C ILE A 23 3.15 10.77 -14.56
N LEU A 24 1.91 10.65 -15.05
CA LEU A 24 0.86 9.92 -14.35
C LEU A 24 1.16 8.42 -14.20
N LEU A 25 1.81 7.81 -15.20
CA LEU A 25 2.23 6.41 -15.14
C LEU A 25 3.38 6.19 -14.14
N PHE A 26 4.31 7.14 -14.05
CA PHE A 26 5.42 7.09 -13.07
C PHE A 26 5.01 7.54 -11.67
N ALA A 27 3.93 8.32 -11.53
CA ALA A 27 3.39 8.75 -10.24
C ALA A 27 2.61 7.65 -9.50
N CYS A 28 2.43 6.46 -10.12
CA CYS A 28 2.06 5.26 -9.39
C CYS A 28 3.26 4.77 -8.55
N ASP A 29 3.51 5.44 -7.43
CA ASP A 29 4.34 4.95 -6.31
C ASP A 29 3.57 3.85 -5.56
N GLY A 30 3.22 2.79 -6.27
CA GLY A 30 2.67 1.58 -5.68
C GLY A 30 3.79 0.82 -5.00
N GLN A 31 3.60 0.45 -3.74
CA GLN A 31 4.51 -0.45 -3.04
C GLN A 31 4.62 -1.76 -3.82
N THR A 32 5.84 -2.25 -4.04
CA THR A 32 6.02 -3.56 -4.69
C THR A 32 5.40 -4.66 -3.81
N PRO A 33 4.99 -5.81 -4.39
CA PRO A 33 4.45 -6.92 -3.59
C PRO A 33 5.39 -7.39 -2.48
N GLU A 34 6.70 -7.31 -2.70
CA GLU A 34 7.72 -7.70 -1.73
C GLU A 34 7.88 -6.69 -0.60
N GLU A 35 7.89 -5.39 -0.93
CA GLU A 35 7.87 -4.33 0.07
C GLU A 35 6.59 -4.38 0.91
N TYR A 36 5.45 -4.67 0.28
CA TYR A 36 4.16 -4.82 0.96
C TYR A 36 4.19 -5.99 1.95
N ASP A 37 4.72 -7.15 1.55
CA ASP A 37 4.83 -8.31 2.44
C ASP A 37 5.72 -8.03 3.66
N GLN A 38 6.86 -7.36 3.44
CA GLN A 38 7.74 -6.98 4.54
C GLN A 38 7.09 -5.98 5.48
N ALA A 39 6.37 -4.98 4.95
CA ALA A 39 5.65 -4.00 5.75
C ALA A 39 4.54 -4.66 6.58
N PHE A 40 3.68 -5.47 5.93
CA PHE A 40 2.60 -6.18 6.60
C PHE A 40 3.12 -7.08 7.72
N LYS A 41 4.15 -7.89 7.46
CA LYS A 41 4.75 -8.78 8.47
C LYS A 41 5.32 -8.01 9.67
N THR A 42 5.93 -6.86 9.41
CA THR A 42 6.51 -6.02 10.47
C THR A 42 5.40 -5.44 11.35
N GLU A 43 4.36 -4.89 10.75
CA GLU A 43 3.22 -4.34 11.48
C GLU A 43 2.44 -5.42 12.24
N PHE A 44 2.21 -6.57 11.61
CA PHE A 44 1.51 -7.69 12.23
C PHE A 44 2.26 -8.20 13.46
N ASN A 45 3.58 -8.40 13.37
CA ASN A 45 4.39 -8.83 14.50
C ASN A 45 4.42 -7.79 15.63
N ALA A 46 4.49 -6.50 15.29
CA ALA A 46 4.42 -5.42 16.28
C ALA A 46 3.05 -5.40 16.99
N CYS A 47 1.96 -5.65 16.26
CA CYS A 47 0.62 -5.79 16.83
C CYS A 47 0.54 -6.98 17.79
N VAL A 48 1.05 -8.14 17.39
CA VAL A 48 1.03 -9.35 18.23
C VAL A 48 1.83 -9.09 19.51
N HIS A 49 3.06 -8.56 19.41
CA HIS A 49 3.89 -8.24 20.57
C HIS A 49 3.22 -7.22 21.53
N ARG A 50 2.52 -6.22 20.99
CA ARG A 50 1.75 -5.26 21.82
C ARG A 50 0.52 -5.90 22.46
N SER A 51 -0.09 -6.86 21.78
CA SER A 51 -1.30 -7.53 22.28
C SER A 51 -0.97 -8.56 23.35
N THR A 52 0.16 -9.26 23.20
CA THR A 52 0.65 -10.25 24.19
C THR A 52 1.08 -9.60 25.49
N SER A 53 1.60 -8.36 25.46
CA SER A 53 1.94 -7.62 26.68
C SER A 53 0.75 -7.30 27.59
N LYS A 54 -0.49 -7.52 27.12
CA LYS A 54 -1.73 -7.34 27.90
C LYS A 54 -2.29 -8.64 28.46
N CYS A 55 -1.63 -9.77 28.25
CA CYS A 55 -2.06 -11.05 28.76
C CYS A 55 -1.55 -11.25 30.20
N GLU A 56 -2.19 -10.61 31.16
CA GLU A 56 -2.00 -10.97 32.56
C GLU A 56 -2.80 -12.24 32.89
N ASN A 57 -2.13 -13.24 33.50
CA ASN A 57 -2.72 -14.48 34.02
C ASN A 57 -3.28 -15.49 32.98
N LEU A 58 -2.86 -15.41 31.71
CA LEU A 58 -3.16 -16.43 30.70
C LEU A 58 -1.93 -17.30 30.41
N ASP A 59 -2.17 -18.55 30.02
CA ASP A 59 -1.14 -19.36 29.39
C ASP A 59 -0.62 -18.66 28.12
N MET A 60 0.70 -18.72 27.91
CA MET A 60 1.36 -17.96 26.85
C MET A 60 0.89 -18.38 25.45
N ASP A 61 0.53 -19.65 25.26
CA ASP A 61 0.03 -20.14 23.98
C ASP A 61 -1.38 -19.61 23.69
N VAL A 62 -2.25 -19.65 24.70
CA VAL A 62 -3.61 -19.08 24.62
C VAL A 62 -3.56 -17.57 24.39
N CYS A 63 -2.65 -16.88 25.07
CA CYS A 63 -2.41 -15.46 24.88
C CYS A 63 -1.98 -15.15 23.44
N ASN A 64 -1.01 -15.90 22.90
CA ASN A 64 -0.53 -15.70 21.53
C ASN A 64 -1.65 -15.90 20.52
N GLN A 65 -2.48 -16.94 20.67
CA GLN A 65 -3.62 -17.15 19.78
C GLN A 65 -4.62 -15.99 19.83
N GLN A 66 -4.92 -15.47 21.03
CA GLN A 66 -5.80 -14.30 21.15
C GLN A 66 -5.17 -13.04 20.56
N ALA A 67 -3.87 -12.84 20.74
CA ALA A 67 -3.14 -11.71 20.17
C ALA A 67 -3.15 -11.76 18.64
N ILE A 68 -2.88 -12.92 18.05
CA ILE A 68 -2.96 -13.15 16.60
C ILE A 68 -4.36 -12.86 16.08
N SER A 69 -5.39 -13.46 16.69
CA SER A 69 -6.79 -13.26 16.26
C SER A 69 -7.23 -11.79 16.31
N ARG A 70 -6.80 -11.05 17.34
CA ARG A 70 -7.05 -9.60 17.42
C ARG A 70 -6.36 -8.86 16.28
N CYS A 71 -5.08 -9.14 16.03
CA CYS A 71 -4.33 -8.50 14.97
C CYS A 71 -4.89 -8.80 13.58
N GLU A 72 -5.33 -10.03 13.31
CA GLU A 72 -6.04 -10.41 12.08
C GLU A 72 -7.36 -9.64 11.93
N THR A 73 -8.08 -9.40 13.01
CA THR A 73 -9.33 -8.62 12.97
C THR A 73 -9.09 -7.15 12.62
N PHE A 74 -7.96 -6.57 13.05
CA PHE A 74 -7.65 -5.15 12.82
C PHE A 74 -6.89 -4.90 11.51
N LEU A 75 -5.94 -5.75 11.17
CA LEU A 75 -5.04 -5.59 10.02
C LEU A 75 -5.45 -6.47 8.83
N GLY A 76 -6.36 -7.42 9.03
CA GLY A 76 -6.65 -8.48 8.07
C GLY A 76 -5.56 -9.56 8.07
N THR A 77 -5.59 -10.40 7.05
CA THR A 77 -4.53 -11.39 6.81
C THR A 77 -3.64 -10.93 5.68
N LYS A 78 -2.51 -11.61 5.49
CA LYS A 78 -1.64 -11.34 4.34
C LYS A 78 -2.39 -11.54 3.01
N GLU A 79 -3.25 -12.56 2.92
CA GLU A 79 -4.03 -12.82 1.70
C GLU A 79 -5.21 -11.87 1.53
N ASN A 80 -5.73 -11.32 2.63
CA ASN A 80 -6.85 -10.40 2.63
C ASN A 80 -6.65 -9.30 3.66
N PRO A 81 -5.82 -8.29 3.33
CA PRO A 81 -5.57 -7.20 4.24
C PRO A 81 -6.80 -6.31 4.39
N MET A 82 -6.97 -5.75 5.58
CA MET A 82 -7.94 -4.67 5.77
C MET A 82 -7.43 -3.45 5.01
N VAL A 83 -8.18 -3.02 4.00
CA VAL A 83 -7.93 -1.74 3.32
C VAL A 83 -8.22 -0.63 4.34
N GLN A 84 -7.17 0.02 4.83
CA GLN A 84 -7.29 1.23 5.66
C GLN A 84 -7.37 2.48 4.79
#